data_AF-A0A7V2MI19-F1
#
_entry.id   AF-A0A7V2MI19-F1
#
_cell.length_a   1.000
_cell.length_b   1.000
_cell.length_c   1.000
_cell.angle_alpha   90.00
_cell.angle_beta   90.00
_cell.angle_gamma   90.00
#
_symmetry.space_group_name_H-M   'P 1'
#
loop_
_entity.id
_entity.type
_entity.pdbx_description
1 polymer ?
#
loop_
_entity_poly.entity_id
_entity_poly.type
_entity_poly.pdbx_seq_one_letter_code
_entity_poly.pdbx_strand_id
1 'polypeptide(L)'
;MPQPLSRRMLLKGLAFARPVALALPPLEAMFNSAGTAYAATGEPVESRFVFWFNGNGIPEKYWIPSETGENFVLTPCLAPLAPFRNDIHVVTGVDSPAARLPGPGNDHHRSMSALMTGTQFTGRGAGGASLDQAIAARIGADSRFRSLQFGVSQESFGESVQRNMSWSGYDRPLPPEMLPHKMF
;
A
#
# COMPACT_ATOMS: atom_id res chain seq x y z
N MET A 1 1.69 5.12 22.34
CA MET A 1 1.90 3.66 22.49
C MET A 1 0.60 3.05 22.97
N PRO A 2 0.02 2.07 22.26
CA PRO A 2 -1.15 1.35 22.75
C PRO A 2 -0.81 0.70 24.09
N GLN A 3 -1.66 0.90 25.09
CA GLN A 3 -1.50 0.32 26.42
C GLN A 3 -1.95 -1.15 26.35
N PRO A 4 -1.09 -2.14 26.68
CA PRO A 4 -1.48 -3.54 26.65
C PRO A 4 -2.56 -3.82 27.69
N LEU A 5 -3.53 -4.67 27.35
CA LEU A 5 -4.56 -5.12 28.29
C LEU A 5 -3.91 -5.88 29.44
N SER A 6 -4.09 -5.38 30.67
CA SER A 6 -3.55 -6.08 31.85
C SER A 6 -4.27 -7.41 32.07
N ARG A 7 -3.51 -8.46 32.43
CA ARG A 7 -4.05 -9.77 32.82
C ARG A 7 -5.17 -9.65 33.87
N ARG A 8 -5.05 -8.67 34.78
CA ARG A 8 -6.04 -8.39 35.82
C ARG A 8 -7.38 -7.90 35.24
N MET A 9 -7.35 -7.03 34.23
CA MET A 9 -8.58 -6.57 33.56
C MET A 9 -9.28 -7.71 32.83
N LEU A 10 -8.52 -8.55 32.12
CA LEU A 10 -9.07 -9.72 31.42
C LEU A 10 -9.76 -10.70 32.37
N LEU A 11 -9.09 -11.06 33.48
CA LEU A 11 -9.63 -12.00 34.46
C LEU A 11 -10.84 -11.44 35.22
N LYS A 12 -10.89 -10.13 35.47
CA LYS A 12 -12.10 -9.49 36.03
C LYS A 12 -13.27 -9.58 35.05
N GLY A 13 -13.04 -9.35 33.75
CA GLY A 13 -14.08 -9.49 32.73
C GLY A 13 -14.67 -10.90 32.66
N LEU A 14 -13.81 -11.93 32.78
CA LEU A 14 -14.22 -13.34 32.76
C LEU A 14 -14.92 -13.80 34.05
N ALA A 15 -14.55 -13.25 35.21
CA ALA A 15 -15.07 -13.68 36.51
C ALA A 15 -16.43 -13.04 36.87
N PHE A 16 -16.72 -11.84 36.38
CA PHE A 16 -17.92 -11.09 36.77
C PHE A 16 -19.05 -11.09 35.71
N ALA A 17 -18.82 -11.65 34.52
CA ALA A 17 -19.82 -11.77 33.47
C ALA A 17 -20.04 -13.24 33.09
N ARG A 18 -21.28 -13.61 32.69
CA ARG A 18 -21.51 -14.87 31.97
C ARG A 18 -20.65 -14.82 30.70
N PRO A 19 -19.66 -15.71 30.51
CA PRO A 19 -18.71 -15.57 29.43
C PRO A 19 -19.44 -15.78 28.10
N VAL A 20 -19.59 -14.70 27.34
CA VAL A 20 -19.93 -14.78 25.92
C VAL A 20 -18.61 -14.75 25.17
N ALA A 21 -18.26 -15.88 24.56
CA ALA A 21 -17.11 -15.95 23.68
C ALA A 21 -17.51 -15.40 22.31
N LEU A 22 -17.03 -14.20 22.00
CA LEU A 22 -17.10 -13.64 20.65
C LEU A 22 -15.73 -13.82 20.01
N ALA A 23 -15.68 -14.51 18.86
CA ALA A 23 -14.48 -14.51 18.04
C ALA A 23 -14.31 -13.09 17.48
N LEU A 24 -13.32 -12.36 18.00
CA LEU A 24 -12.96 -11.04 17.51
C LEU A 24 -11.81 -11.16 16.51
N PRO A 25 -11.81 -10.36 15.43
CA PRO A 25 -10.59 -10.15 14.65
C PRO A 25 -9.46 -9.69 15.58
N PRO A 26 -8.20 -10.09 15.32
CA PRO A 26 -7.06 -9.58 16.08
C PRO A 26 -7.06 -8.05 16.07
N LEU A 27 -7.04 -7.44 17.26
CA LEU A 27 -6.96 -5.99 17.40
C LEU A 27 -5.53 -5.52 17.13
N GLU A 28 -5.35 -4.28 16.65
CA GLU A 28 -4.01 -3.70 16.40
C GLU A 28 -3.10 -3.77 17.65
N ALA A 29 -3.68 -3.62 18.84
CA ALA A 29 -3.00 -3.80 20.13
C ALA A 29 -2.53 -5.24 20.44
N MET A 30 -2.93 -6.23 19.64
CA MET A 30 -2.55 -7.64 19.76
C MET A 30 -1.41 -8.02 18.80
N PHE A 31 -0.86 -7.07 18.04
CA PHE A 31 0.35 -7.27 17.26
C PHE A 31 1.53 -6.61 17.97
N ASN A 32 2.67 -7.30 18.06
CA ASN A 32 3.93 -6.62 18.36
C ASN A 32 4.47 -5.95 17.09
N SER A 33 5.47 -5.08 17.22
CA SER A 33 6.13 -4.38 16.09
C SER A 33 6.78 -5.30 15.07
N ALA A 34 6.84 -6.61 15.33
CA ALA A 34 7.36 -7.65 14.45
C ALA A 34 6.25 -8.51 13.80
N GLY A 35 4.97 -8.14 13.95
CA GLY A 35 3.85 -8.85 13.32
C GLY A 35 3.56 -10.24 13.89
N THR A 36 4.08 -10.60 15.07
CA THR A 36 3.70 -11.84 15.74
C THR A 36 2.27 -11.69 16.25
N ALA A 37 1.30 -12.22 15.50
CA ALA A 37 -0.07 -12.36 15.96
C ALA A 37 -0.09 -13.41 17.08
N TYR A 38 -0.56 -13.05 18.28
CA TYR A 38 -0.69 -14.02 19.40
C TYR A 38 -1.74 -15.12 19.13
N ALA A 39 -2.51 -15.02 18.03
CA ALA A 39 -3.41 -16.05 17.54
C ALA A 39 -2.82 -16.86 16.36
N ALA A 40 -1.53 -16.68 16.02
CA ALA A 40 -0.89 -17.43 14.96
C ALA A 40 -0.83 -18.92 15.32
N THR A 41 -1.38 -19.77 14.47
CA THR A 41 -1.37 -21.24 14.59
C THR A 41 0.00 -21.86 14.24
N GLY A 42 1.05 -21.04 14.12
CA GLY A 42 2.34 -21.44 13.56
C GLY A 42 2.39 -21.38 12.02
N GLU A 43 1.27 -21.05 11.37
CA GLU A 43 1.22 -20.86 9.92
C GLU A 43 1.96 -19.59 9.50
N PRO A 44 2.63 -19.58 8.33
CA PRO A 44 3.27 -18.39 7.80
C PRO A 44 2.27 -17.25 7.62
N VAL A 45 2.70 -16.02 7.94
CA VAL A 45 1.93 -14.83 7.60
C VAL A 45 1.82 -14.75 6.09
N GLU A 46 0.61 -14.63 5.58
CA GLU A 46 0.37 -14.58 4.14
C GLU A 46 1.05 -13.35 3.53
N SER A 47 1.83 -13.56 2.47
CA SER A 47 2.52 -12.48 1.76
C SER A 47 1.53 -11.44 1.23
N ARG A 48 1.87 -10.17 1.41
CA ARG A 48 1.08 -9.02 0.94
C ARG A 48 1.93 -8.15 0.04
N PHE A 49 1.32 -7.65 -1.01
CA PHE A 49 1.91 -6.59 -1.84
C PHE A 49 1.27 -5.26 -1.46
N VAL A 50 2.10 -4.27 -1.19
CA VAL A 50 1.68 -2.89 -0.94
C VAL A 50 2.40 -2.00 -1.92
N PHE A 51 1.63 -1.21 -2.66
CA PHE A 51 2.17 -0.14 -3.48
C PHE A 51 1.78 1.20 -2.88
N TRP A 52 2.76 2.08 -2.69
CA TRP A 52 2.57 3.41 -2.16
C TRP A 52 3.07 4.44 -3.15
N PHE A 53 2.28 5.49 -3.39
CA PHE A 53 2.62 6.57 -4.30
C PHE A 53 2.52 7.92 -3.60
N ASN A 54 3.55 8.74 -3.77
CA ASN A 54 3.56 10.13 -3.32
C ASN A 54 3.21 11.02 -4.51
N GLY A 55 1.98 11.54 -4.52
CA GLY A 55 1.55 12.54 -5.50
C GLY A 55 2.45 13.77 -5.46
N ASN A 56 2.72 14.36 -6.62
CA ASN A 56 3.69 15.46 -6.83
C ASN A 56 5.16 15.09 -6.57
N GLY A 57 5.44 13.81 -6.32
CA GLY A 57 6.79 13.32 -6.14
C GLY A 57 7.39 13.66 -4.78
N ILE A 58 8.71 13.60 -4.72
CA ILE A 58 9.52 13.77 -3.52
C ILE A 58 10.76 14.59 -3.88
N PRO A 59 11.32 15.40 -2.97
CA PRO A 59 12.55 16.11 -3.24
C PRO A 59 13.71 15.12 -3.43
N GLU A 60 14.12 14.89 -4.68
CA GLU A 60 15.06 13.82 -5.06
C GLU A 60 16.38 13.86 -4.27
N LYS A 61 16.93 15.06 -4.02
CA LYS A 61 18.15 15.24 -3.22
C LYS A 61 18.10 14.65 -1.79
N TYR A 62 16.90 14.44 -1.24
CA TYR A 62 16.71 13.87 0.09
C TYR A 62 16.21 12.43 0.07
N TRP A 63 15.95 11.87 -1.11
CA TRP A 63 15.48 10.51 -1.30
C TRP A 63 16.51 9.63 -2.00
N ILE A 64 17.06 10.08 -3.13
CA ILE A 64 17.96 9.32 -4.00
C ILE A 64 19.38 9.31 -3.40
N PRO A 65 19.94 8.13 -3.05
CA PRO A 65 21.32 8.01 -2.64
C PRO A 65 22.29 8.48 -3.73
N SER A 66 23.40 9.10 -3.34
CA SER A 66 24.44 9.57 -4.28
C SER A 66 25.27 8.44 -4.89
N GLU A 67 25.24 7.26 -4.28
CA GLU A 67 26.04 6.09 -4.65
C GLU A 67 25.13 4.88 -4.86
N THR A 68 25.54 4.00 -5.78
CA THR A 68 24.89 2.71 -6.03
C THR A 68 25.68 1.57 -5.39
N GLY A 69 25.00 0.47 -5.09
CA GLY A 69 25.60 -0.75 -4.54
C GLY A 69 25.04 -1.08 -3.16
N GLU A 70 25.39 -2.24 -2.63
CA GLU A 70 24.87 -2.77 -1.36
C GLU A 70 25.07 -1.80 -0.18
N ASN A 71 26.21 -1.09 -0.19
CA ASN A 71 26.65 -0.22 0.90
C ASN A 71 26.27 1.26 0.73
N PHE A 72 25.27 1.58 -0.09
CA PHE A 72 24.79 2.97 -0.26
C PHE A 72 24.43 3.64 1.08
N VAL A 73 24.62 4.96 1.17
CA VAL A 73 24.27 5.73 2.37
C VAL A 73 22.78 6.10 2.33
N LEU A 74 22.05 5.82 3.41
CA LEU A 74 20.66 6.23 3.55
C LEU A 74 20.56 7.76 3.58
N THR A 75 19.70 8.32 2.74
CA THR A 75 19.40 9.75 2.69
C THR A 75 18.48 10.16 3.85
N PRO A 76 18.34 11.46 4.16
CA PRO A 76 17.52 11.91 5.29
C PRO A 76 16.07 11.40 5.27
N CYS A 77 15.42 11.30 4.11
CA CYS A 77 14.05 10.75 4.03
C CYS A 77 14.01 9.23 4.26
N LEU A 78 15.12 8.52 4.07
CA LEU A 78 15.23 7.07 4.27
C LEU A 78 15.80 6.71 5.65
N ALA A 79 16.27 7.69 6.44
CA ALA A 79 16.82 7.45 7.77
C ALA A 79 15.89 6.63 8.70
N PRO A 80 14.55 6.80 8.69
CA PRO A 80 13.65 5.97 9.49
C PRO A 80 13.68 4.47 9.12
N LEU A 81 14.16 4.11 7.92
CA LEU A 81 14.26 2.74 7.45
C LEU A 81 15.60 2.08 7.81
N ALA A 82 16.49 2.76 8.53
CA ALA A 82 17.78 2.21 8.94
C ALA A 82 17.70 0.82 9.63
N PRO A 83 16.69 0.52 10.49
CA PRO A 83 16.54 -0.81 11.06
C PRO A 83 16.27 -1.93 10.04
N PHE A 84 15.78 -1.58 8.85
CA PHE A 84 15.40 -2.50 7.75
C PHE A 84 16.39 -2.42 6.59
N ARG A 85 17.61 -1.95 6.82
CA ARG A 85 18.60 -1.69 5.77
C ARG A 85 18.82 -2.87 4.81
N ASN A 86 18.84 -4.09 5.35
CA ASN A 86 19.07 -5.30 4.56
C ASN A 86 17.80 -5.83 3.87
N ASP A 87 16.65 -5.21 4.14
CA ASP A 87 15.34 -5.59 3.61
C ASP A 87 14.82 -4.57 2.57
N ILE A 88 15.62 -3.55 2.23
CA ILE A 88 15.22 -2.48 1.30
C ILE A 88 16.19 -2.36 0.13
N HIS A 89 15.62 -2.06 -1.03
CA HIS A 89 16.35 -1.62 -2.21
C HIS A 89 15.85 -0.24 -2.62
N VAL A 90 16.78 0.66 -2.95
CA VAL A 90 16.46 1.94 -3.59
C VAL A 90 16.81 1.82 -5.07
N VAL A 91 15.79 1.65 -5.90
CA VAL A 91 15.96 1.54 -7.35
C VAL A 91 15.82 2.93 -7.97
N THR A 92 16.85 3.36 -8.68
CA THR A 92 16.94 4.70 -9.30
C THR A 92 17.05 4.58 -10.82
N GLY A 93 16.82 5.67 -11.55
CA GLY A 93 16.89 5.67 -13.02
C GLY A 93 15.77 4.90 -13.72
N VAL A 94 14.68 4.60 -13.00
CA VAL A 94 13.48 3.96 -13.57
C VAL A 94 12.66 5.01 -14.31
N ASP A 95 12.17 4.65 -15.48
CA ASP A 95 11.37 5.52 -16.33
C ASP A 95 10.24 4.72 -16.97
N SER A 96 9.11 5.38 -17.25
CA SER A 96 7.96 4.80 -17.92
C SER A 96 7.79 5.49 -19.29
N PRO A 97 8.34 4.91 -20.38
CA PRO A 97 8.26 5.51 -21.71
C PRO A 97 6.82 5.81 -22.15
N ALA A 98 5.86 4.98 -21.72
CA ALA A 98 4.45 5.15 -22.02
C ALA A 98 3.87 6.48 -21.51
N ALA A 99 4.40 7.05 -20.42
CA ALA A 99 3.99 8.35 -19.90
C ALA A 99 4.44 9.52 -20.79
N ARG A 100 5.54 9.33 -21.55
CA ARG A 100 6.19 10.38 -22.35
C ARG A 100 5.71 10.42 -23.80
N LEU A 101 5.09 9.33 -24.27
CA LEU A 101 4.57 9.28 -25.63
C LEU A 101 3.47 10.32 -25.86
N PRO A 102 3.43 10.97 -27.04
CA PRO A 102 2.32 11.86 -27.41
C PRO A 102 0.99 11.14 -27.30
N GLY A 103 -0.05 11.86 -26.87
CA GLY A 103 -1.37 11.29 -26.64
C GLY A 103 -2.35 12.31 -26.08
N PRO A 104 -3.58 11.87 -25.79
CA PRO A 104 -4.59 12.72 -25.18
C PRO A 104 -4.21 13.10 -23.74
N GLY A 105 -4.87 14.13 -23.21
CA GLY A 105 -4.69 14.59 -21.84
C GLY A 105 -3.37 15.34 -21.60
N ASN A 106 -3.14 15.71 -20.33
CA ASN A 106 -1.90 16.31 -19.87
C ASN A 106 -0.98 15.28 -19.20
N ASP A 107 0.19 15.71 -18.71
CA ASP A 107 1.19 14.84 -18.08
C ASP A 107 0.68 14.10 -16.85
N HIS A 108 -0.24 14.68 -16.07
CA HIS A 108 -0.86 13.98 -14.96
C HIS A 108 -1.71 12.79 -15.43
N HIS A 109 -2.44 12.95 -16.54
CA HIS A 109 -3.25 11.86 -17.10
C HIS A 109 -2.36 10.72 -17.62
N ARG A 110 -1.34 11.07 -18.41
CA ARG A 110 -0.42 10.10 -19.01
C ARG A 110 0.41 9.38 -17.95
N SER A 111 0.91 10.10 -16.95
CA SER A 111 1.71 9.50 -15.87
C SER A 111 0.87 8.57 -14.99
N MET A 112 -0.36 8.97 -14.62
CA MET A 112 -1.22 8.13 -13.78
C MET A 112 -1.70 6.86 -14.49
N SER A 113 -1.96 6.94 -15.81
CA SER A 113 -2.20 5.76 -16.64
C SER A 113 -1.00 4.83 -16.61
N ALA A 114 0.19 5.35 -16.90
CA ALA A 114 1.39 4.55 -17.08
C ALA A 114 1.98 4.01 -15.76
N LEU A 115 1.70 4.65 -14.61
CA LEU A 115 2.29 4.35 -13.30
C LEU A 115 2.26 2.87 -12.94
N MET A 116 1.08 2.25 -13.02
CA MET A 116 0.89 0.85 -12.64
C MET A 116 0.58 -0.08 -13.82
N THR A 117 0.31 0.46 -15.00
CA THR A 117 -0.04 -0.36 -16.18
C THR A 117 1.08 -0.42 -17.22
N GLY A 118 2.01 0.54 -17.22
CA GLY A 118 2.98 0.70 -18.30
C GLY A 118 2.35 1.06 -19.66
N THR A 119 1.08 1.48 -19.67
CA THR A 119 0.34 1.80 -20.91
C THR A 119 0.01 3.28 -21.03
N GLN A 120 -0.15 3.73 -22.28
CA GLN A 120 -0.54 5.11 -22.57
C GLN A 120 -1.96 5.40 -22.12
N PHE A 121 -2.21 6.65 -21.77
CA PHE A 121 -3.55 7.15 -21.48
C PHE A 121 -4.42 7.10 -22.75
N THR A 122 -5.60 6.50 -22.63
CA THR A 122 -6.54 6.28 -23.75
C THR A 122 -7.35 7.52 -24.10
N GLY A 123 -7.31 8.56 -23.26
CA GLY A 123 -8.26 9.67 -23.27
C GLY A 123 -9.36 9.53 -22.21
N ARG A 124 -9.50 8.34 -21.59
CA ARG A 124 -10.46 8.06 -20.52
C ARG A 124 -9.81 7.42 -19.30
N GLY A 125 -8.83 6.56 -19.50
CA GLY A 125 -8.17 5.82 -18.45
C GLY A 125 -6.90 5.13 -18.94
N ALA A 126 -6.53 4.04 -18.27
CA ALA A 126 -5.37 3.25 -18.67
C ALA A 126 -5.71 2.22 -19.75
N GLY A 127 -4.73 1.93 -20.61
CA GLY A 127 -4.86 0.97 -21.71
C GLY A 127 -4.82 -0.50 -21.30
N GLY A 128 -4.79 -0.84 -20.01
CA GLY A 128 -4.68 -2.22 -19.55
C GLY A 128 -4.85 -2.39 -18.04
N ALA A 129 -4.74 -3.64 -17.59
CA ALA A 129 -4.76 -3.97 -16.17
C ALA A 129 -3.45 -3.53 -15.49
N SER A 130 -3.54 -3.16 -14.22
CA SER A 130 -2.40 -2.72 -13.43
C SER A 130 -1.65 -3.88 -12.77
N LEU A 131 -0.38 -3.62 -12.43
CA LEU A 131 0.54 -4.57 -11.81
C LEU A 131 -0.01 -5.19 -10.53
N ASP A 132 -0.65 -4.39 -9.67
CA ASP A 132 -1.29 -4.87 -8.44
C ASP A 132 -2.42 -5.89 -8.73
N GLN A 133 -3.13 -5.75 -9.85
CA GLN A 133 -4.16 -6.72 -10.25
C GLN A 133 -3.55 -8.00 -10.82
N ALA A 134 -2.43 -7.89 -11.54
CA ALA A 134 -1.66 -9.06 -11.96
C ALA A 134 -1.09 -9.84 -10.76
N ILE A 135 -0.64 -9.12 -9.72
CA ILE A 135 -0.16 -9.71 -8.47
C ILE A 135 -1.32 -10.33 -7.68
N ALA A 136 -2.44 -9.63 -7.50
CA ALA A 136 -3.61 -10.11 -6.77
C ALA A 136 -4.26 -11.36 -7.41
N ALA A 137 -4.04 -11.59 -8.70
CA ALA A 137 -4.44 -12.83 -9.36
C ALA A 137 -3.58 -14.05 -8.98
N ARG A 138 -2.42 -13.83 -8.33
CA ARG A 138 -1.45 -14.86 -7.93
C ARG A 138 -1.29 -15.01 -6.43
N ILE A 139 -1.47 -13.91 -5.67
CA ILE A 139 -1.43 -13.90 -4.21
C ILE A 139 -2.77 -13.33 -3.69
N GLY A 140 -3.32 -13.87 -2.60
CA GLY A 140 -4.61 -13.42 -2.05
C GLY A 140 -5.82 -14.31 -2.36
N ALA A 141 -5.62 -15.59 -2.72
CA ALA A 141 -6.73 -16.53 -2.86
C ALA A 141 -7.38 -16.88 -1.50
N ASP A 142 -6.61 -16.79 -0.42
CA ASP A 142 -7.02 -17.15 0.94
C ASP A 142 -7.52 -15.94 1.74
N SER A 143 -7.34 -14.72 1.22
CA SER A 143 -7.84 -13.50 1.85
C SER A 143 -9.28 -13.19 1.41
N ARG A 144 -10.09 -12.65 2.35
CA ARG A 144 -11.48 -12.22 2.07
C ARG A 144 -11.56 -11.24 0.88
N PHE A 145 -10.57 -10.37 0.75
CA PHE A 145 -10.42 -9.43 -0.36
C PHE A 145 -9.05 -9.68 -1.02
N ARG A 146 -9.02 -9.81 -2.35
CA ARG A 146 -7.77 -10.01 -3.10
C ARG A 146 -6.96 -8.72 -3.26
N SER A 147 -7.65 -7.58 -3.25
CA SER A 147 -7.07 -6.26 -3.50
C SER A 147 -7.92 -5.20 -2.80
N LEU A 148 -7.26 -4.19 -2.22
CA LEU A 148 -7.88 -3.08 -1.53
C LEU A 148 -7.19 -1.78 -1.99
N GLN A 149 -7.96 -0.81 -2.47
CA GLN A 149 -7.46 0.49 -2.89
C GLN A 149 -7.75 1.53 -1.80
N PHE A 150 -6.71 2.24 -1.36
CA PHE A 150 -6.80 3.26 -0.31
C PHE A 150 -6.34 4.62 -0.84
N GLY A 151 -6.99 5.69 -0.40
CA GLY A 151 -6.59 7.07 -0.67
C GLY A 151 -6.54 7.90 0.61
N VAL A 152 -5.52 8.75 0.73
CA VAL A 152 -5.27 9.53 1.95
C VAL A 152 -5.71 11.00 1.83
N SER A 153 -6.11 11.47 0.65
CA SER A 153 -6.53 12.87 0.46
C SER A 153 -7.76 13.02 -0.44
N GLN A 154 -8.88 13.44 0.15
CA GLN A 154 -10.07 13.86 -0.61
C GLN A 154 -9.84 15.16 -1.39
N GLU A 155 -8.83 15.95 -1.02
CA GLU A 155 -8.60 17.30 -1.54
C GLU A 155 -7.70 17.35 -2.78
N SER A 156 -7.69 16.29 -3.59
CA SER A 156 -7.19 16.46 -4.96
C SER A 156 -8.27 17.16 -5.78
N PHE A 157 -8.07 18.44 -6.10
CA PHE A 157 -8.84 19.19 -7.12
C PHE A 157 -8.70 18.62 -8.55
N GLY A 158 -8.15 17.41 -8.65
CA GLY A 158 -7.90 16.66 -9.87
C GLY A 158 -9.08 15.83 -10.35
N GLU A 159 -9.01 15.48 -11.64
CA GLU A 159 -9.97 14.59 -12.30
C GLU A 159 -9.90 13.16 -11.75
N SER A 160 -10.90 12.33 -12.07
CA SER A 160 -11.02 10.95 -11.60
C SER A 160 -9.77 10.12 -11.89
N VAL A 161 -9.15 10.28 -13.06
CA VAL A 161 -7.92 9.54 -13.42
C VAL A 161 -6.76 9.85 -12.47
N GLN A 162 -6.70 11.06 -11.92
CA GLN A 162 -5.59 11.50 -11.07
C GLN A 162 -5.63 10.84 -9.69
N ARG A 163 -6.77 10.24 -9.33
CA ARG A 163 -6.98 9.51 -8.08
C ARG A 163 -6.86 7.99 -8.26
N ASN A 164 -6.79 7.51 -9.51
CA ASN A 164 -6.87 6.09 -9.83
C ASN A 164 -5.50 5.54 -10.22
N MET A 165 -4.92 4.73 -9.33
CA MET A 165 -3.68 4.01 -9.58
C MET A 165 -3.92 2.58 -10.07
N SER A 166 -5.03 1.98 -9.65
CA SER A 166 -5.38 0.59 -9.94
C SER A 166 -6.41 0.49 -11.06
N TRP A 167 -6.22 -0.47 -11.95
CA TRP A 167 -7.03 -0.69 -13.15
C TRP A 167 -7.24 -2.20 -13.34
N SER A 168 -8.49 -2.64 -13.43
CA SER A 168 -8.79 -4.07 -13.68
C SER A 168 -8.62 -4.46 -15.16
N GLY A 169 -8.48 -3.47 -16.05
CA GLY A 169 -8.34 -3.65 -17.49
C GLY A 169 -8.45 -2.32 -18.24
N TYR A 170 -8.54 -2.39 -19.56
CA TYR A 170 -8.70 -1.24 -20.45
C TYR A 170 -9.87 -0.35 -20.01
N ASP A 171 -9.58 0.91 -19.68
CA ASP A 171 -10.54 1.91 -19.20
C ASP A 171 -11.44 1.45 -18.03
N ARG A 172 -10.94 0.54 -17.19
CA ARG A 172 -11.68 0.01 -16.03
C ARG A 172 -11.00 0.37 -14.71
N PRO A 173 -11.21 1.59 -14.19
CA PRO A 173 -10.58 2.03 -12.95
C PRO A 173 -11.11 1.27 -11.74
N LEU A 174 -10.23 1.07 -10.75
CA LEU A 174 -10.58 0.62 -9.40
C LEU A 174 -10.38 1.79 -8.44
N PRO A 175 -11.45 2.53 -8.09
CA PRO A 175 -11.32 3.75 -7.31
C PRO A 175 -10.94 3.45 -5.85
N PRO A 176 -10.04 4.24 -5.25
CA PRO A 176 -9.70 4.09 -3.84
C PRO A 176 -10.85 4.49 -2.91
N GLU A 177 -10.95 3.80 -1.77
CA GLU A 177 -11.72 4.31 -0.64
C GLU A 177 -10.91 5.45 0.02
N MET A 178 -11.56 6.62 0.09
CA MET A 178 -10.96 7.88 0.54
C MET A 178 -11.20 8.14 2.04
N LEU A 179 -12.00 7.30 2.67
CA LEU A 179 -12.31 7.37 4.09
C LEU A 179 -11.74 6.13 4.79
N PRO A 180 -10.55 6.24 5.42
CA PRO A 180 -9.90 5.10 6.05
C PRO A 180 -10.81 4.32 7.02
N HIS A 181 -11.69 5.01 7.75
CA HIS A 181 -12.61 4.38 8.70
C HIS A 181 -13.67 3.46 8.06
N LYS A 182 -13.90 3.52 6.75
CA LYS A 182 -14.82 2.60 6.05
C LYS A 182 -14.18 1.24 5.76
N MET A 183 -12.88 1.11 5.96
CA MET A 183 -12.12 -0.10 5.67
C MET A 183 -11.85 -0.96 6.90
N PHE A 184 -12.30 -0.53 8.09
CA PHE A 184 -12.12 -1.20 9.38
C PHE A 184 -13.46 -1.48 10.06
#